data_AF-A0A0C9W5E4-F1
#
_entry.id   AF-A0A0C9W5E4-F1
#
_cell.length_a   1.000
_cell.length_b   1.000
_cell.length_c   1.000
_cell.angle_alpha   90.00
_cell.angle_beta   90.00
_cell.angle_gamma   90.00
#
_symmetry.space_group_name_H-M   'P 1'
#
loop_
_entity.id
_entity.type
_entity.pdbx_description
1 polymer ?
#
loop_
_entity_poly.entity_id
_entity_poly.type
_entity_poly.pdbx_seq_one_letter_code
_entity_poly.pdbx_strand_id
1 'polypeptide(L)'
;MTLFTGEVFWRDRYTFFLSRGYKLRPRYHPDWVPSWEGKDNVILSFCEDRIAQLKSNLLDATHVDSGKPVFIKKIESNYYPDEVKIAMYLSSIKDARNHCVKVLELFRDERDASVDYIVMPVYRPFNQPDFTTIGEVIAFVTQTLEVRWPVISGS
;
A
#
# COMPACT_ATOMS: atom_id res chain seq x y z
N MET A 1 21.42 -10.26 9.43
CA MET A 1 20.01 -10.70 9.30
C MET A 1 19.69 -10.77 7.82
N THR A 2 19.13 -11.88 7.33
CA THR A 2 18.89 -12.09 5.89
C THR A 2 17.52 -11.57 5.50
N LEU A 3 17.44 -10.68 4.50
CA LEU A 3 16.17 -10.27 3.89
C LEU A 3 15.53 -11.46 3.17
N PHE A 4 14.20 -11.57 3.20
CA PHE A 4 13.50 -12.54 2.34
C PHE A 4 13.62 -12.14 0.86
N THR A 5 13.46 -13.08 -0.07
CA THR A 5 13.58 -12.83 -1.52
C THR A 5 12.71 -11.66 -2.00
N GLY A 6 11.48 -11.54 -1.47
CA GLY A 6 10.60 -10.41 -1.78
C GLY A 6 11.07 -9.08 -1.19
N GLU A 7 11.80 -9.09 -0.08
CA GLU A 7 12.36 -7.89 0.56
C GLU A 7 13.61 -7.37 -0.16
N VAL A 8 14.39 -8.27 -0.77
CA VAL A 8 15.55 -7.92 -1.60
C VAL A 8 15.16 -7.01 -2.76
N PHE A 9 14.02 -7.30 -3.40
CA PHE A 9 13.48 -6.47 -4.48
C PHE A 9 13.32 -5.00 -4.06
N TRP A 10 12.69 -4.77 -2.90
CA TRP A 10 12.43 -3.43 -2.38
C TRP A 10 13.71 -2.70 -1.98
N ARG A 11 14.65 -3.40 -1.33
CA ARG A 11 15.98 -2.86 -1.00
C ARG A 11 16.68 -2.36 -2.26
N ASP A 12 16.69 -3.16 -3.32
CA ASP A 12 17.41 -2.84 -4.55
C ASP A 12 16.82 -1.62 -5.29
N ARG A 13 15.56 -1.27 -5.00
CA ARG A 13 14.87 -0.06 -5.48
C ARG A 13 14.83 1.09 -4.46
N TYR A 14 15.49 0.98 -3.31
CA TYR A 14 15.39 1.99 -2.24
C TYR A 14 15.67 3.42 -2.75
N THR A 15 16.77 3.59 -3.48
CA THR A 15 17.17 4.90 -4.04
C THR A 15 16.20 5.43 -5.07
N PHE A 16 15.59 4.54 -5.87
CA PHE A 16 14.55 4.90 -6.84
C PHE A 16 13.28 5.40 -6.13
N PHE A 17 12.81 4.71 -5.10
CA PHE A 17 11.66 5.21 -4.34
C PHE A 17 11.97 6.52 -3.63
N LEU A 18 13.18 6.66 -3.07
CA LEU A 18 13.59 7.89 -2.42
C LEU A 18 13.62 9.07 -3.41
N SER A 19 14.08 8.87 -4.65
CA SER A 19 14.09 9.91 -5.69
C SER A 19 12.68 10.28 -6.17
N ARG A 20 11.71 9.36 -6.03
CA ARG A 20 10.27 9.62 -6.23
C ARG A 20 9.58 10.27 -5.02
N GLY A 21 10.31 10.56 -3.94
CA GLY A 21 9.75 11.17 -2.73
C GLY A 21 9.16 10.17 -1.72
N TYR A 22 9.50 8.89 -1.84
CA TYR A 22 9.01 7.82 -0.97
C TYR A 22 10.15 7.15 -0.21
N LYS A 23 10.24 7.41 1.09
CA LYS A 23 11.23 6.80 1.96
C LYS A 23 10.71 5.45 2.48
N LEU A 24 11.35 4.36 2.06
CA LEU A 24 11.04 3.02 2.59
C LEU A 24 11.56 2.88 4.03
N ARG A 25 11.03 1.87 4.75
CA ARG A 25 11.47 1.54 6.12
C ARG A 25 12.97 1.30 6.21
N PRO A 26 13.62 1.59 7.36
CA PRO A 26 15.06 1.45 7.52
C PRO A 26 15.62 0.10 7.08
N ARG A 27 14.91 -1.01 7.34
CA ARG A 27 15.26 -2.37 6.91
C ARG A 27 15.63 -2.50 5.42
N TYR A 28 15.04 -1.68 4.55
CA TYR A 28 15.26 -1.73 3.11
C TYR A 28 16.36 -0.76 2.65
N HIS A 29 16.93 0.03 3.56
CA HIS A 29 18.07 0.89 3.23
C HIS A 29 19.29 0.00 2.95
N PRO A 30 20.05 0.24 1.86
CA PRO A 30 21.21 -0.58 1.50
C PRO A 30 22.27 -0.68 2.62
N ASP A 31 22.50 0.43 3.31
CA ASP A 31 23.45 0.52 4.44
C ASP A 31 22.80 0.26 5.81
N TRP A 32 21.65 -0.43 5.86
CA TRP A 32 20.94 -0.64 7.11
C TRP A 32 21.68 -1.57 8.06
N VAL A 33 21.72 -1.15 9.32
CA VAL A 33 22.19 -1.91 10.48
C VAL A 33 21.00 -2.09 11.42
N PRO A 34 20.73 -3.31 11.93
CA PRO A 34 19.62 -3.56 12.86
C PRO A 34 19.59 -2.59 14.04
N SER A 35 18.44 -2.00 14.33
CA SER A 35 18.29 -1.02 15.42
C SER A 35 18.59 -1.56 16.82
N TRP A 36 18.58 -2.89 16.98
CA TRP A 36 18.92 -3.60 18.22
C TRP A 36 20.36 -4.11 18.26
N GLU A 37 21.16 -3.89 17.22
CA GLU A 37 22.56 -4.30 17.22
C GLU A 37 23.34 -3.53 18.30
N GLY A 38 24.10 -4.25 19.13
CA GLY A 38 24.89 -3.68 20.22
C GLY A 38 24.08 -3.18 21.42
N LYS A 39 22.77 -3.49 21.52
CA LYS A 39 21.91 -3.09 22.64
C LYS A 39 21.42 -4.29 23.45
N ASP A 40 21.61 -4.25 24.76
CA ASP A 40 21.05 -5.23 25.68
C ASP A 40 19.58 -4.91 26.00
N ASN A 41 18.79 -5.95 26.26
CA ASN A 41 17.38 -5.87 26.70
C ASN A 41 16.40 -5.21 25.71
N VAL A 42 16.70 -5.20 24.40
CA VAL A 42 15.76 -4.72 23.39
C VAL A 42 14.68 -5.77 23.13
N ILE A 43 13.41 -5.41 23.40
CA ILE A 43 12.27 -6.21 22.99
C ILE A 43 12.11 -6.08 21.47
N LEU A 44 12.61 -7.09 20.78
CA LEU A 44 12.69 -7.14 19.33
C LEU A 44 11.32 -6.94 18.62
N SER A 45 10.18 -7.25 19.24
CA SER A 45 8.85 -7.02 18.65
C SER A 45 8.47 -5.55 18.53
N PHE A 46 9.14 -4.64 19.26
CA PHE A 46 8.96 -3.19 19.12
C PHE A 46 9.92 -2.54 18.14
N CYS A 47 10.90 -3.29 17.62
CA CYS A 47 11.79 -2.81 16.58
C CYS A 47 11.05 -2.88 15.25
N GLU A 48 10.58 -1.74 14.76
CA GLU A 48 9.84 -1.66 13.51
C GLU A 48 10.63 -2.34 12.38
N ASP A 49 11.93 -2.09 12.27
CA ASP A 49 12.86 -2.66 11.28
C ASP A 49 13.10 -4.18 11.41
N ARG A 50 12.49 -4.84 12.40
CA ARG A 50 12.42 -6.32 12.47
C ARG A 50 11.24 -6.90 11.70
N ILE A 51 10.16 -6.14 11.52
CA ILE A 51 8.89 -6.65 11.01
C ILE A 51 9.00 -6.89 9.49
N ALA A 52 9.06 -8.16 9.08
CA ALA A 52 9.06 -8.50 7.66
C ALA A 52 7.70 -8.22 7.02
N GLN A 53 7.70 -7.85 5.74
CA GLN A 53 6.44 -7.73 5.00
C GLN A 53 5.87 -9.11 4.67
N LEU A 54 4.60 -9.33 5.01
CA LEU A 54 3.89 -10.60 4.78
C LEU A 54 3.55 -10.82 3.30
N LYS A 55 3.38 -9.73 2.54
CA LYS A 55 3.07 -9.77 1.11
C LYS A 55 4.23 -9.15 0.34
N SER A 56 4.90 -9.95 -0.48
CA SER A 56 6.09 -9.53 -1.23
C SER A 56 5.84 -8.37 -2.19
N ASN A 57 4.60 -8.18 -2.65
CA ASN A 57 4.20 -7.14 -3.59
C ASN A 57 3.64 -5.88 -2.92
N LEU A 58 3.67 -5.79 -1.59
CA LEU A 58 3.20 -4.62 -0.85
C LEU A 58 4.26 -4.12 0.12
N LEU A 59 4.38 -2.80 0.23
CA LEU A 59 5.29 -2.18 1.19
C LEU A 59 4.76 -0.82 1.65
N ASP A 60 4.87 -0.54 2.94
CA ASP A 60 4.62 0.77 3.50
C ASP A 60 5.84 1.69 3.33
N ALA A 61 5.58 2.98 3.11
CA ALA A 61 6.60 4.00 2.96
C ALA A 61 6.13 5.32 3.58
N THR A 62 7.07 6.25 3.76
CA THR A 62 6.77 7.62 4.19
C THR A 62 6.96 8.56 3.01
N HIS A 63 5.93 9.34 2.68
CA HIS A 63 6.06 10.43 1.71
C HIS A 63 6.93 11.55 2.31
N VAL A 64 8.05 11.85 1.68
CA VAL A 64 9.14 12.66 2.25
C VAL A 64 8.67 14.07 2.61
N ASP A 65 7.96 14.74 1.71
CA ASP A 65 7.60 16.15 1.91
C ASP A 65 6.48 16.33 2.94
N SER A 66 5.56 15.37 3.04
CA SER A 66 4.40 15.48 3.92
C SER A 66 4.56 14.73 5.25
N GLY A 67 5.55 13.85 5.35
CA GLY A 67 5.74 12.94 6.48
C GLY A 67 4.61 11.91 6.67
N LYS A 68 3.66 11.84 5.72
CA LYS A 68 2.50 10.95 5.84
C LYS A 68 2.86 9.53 5.41
N PRO A 69 2.34 8.51 6.11
CA PRO A 69 2.51 7.13 5.67
C PRO A 69 1.67 6.88 4.42
N VAL A 70 2.21 6.09 3.50
CA VAL A 70 1.57 5.60 2.29
C VAL A 70 1.82 4.11 2.13
N PHE A 71 1.01 3.46 1.29
CA PHE A 71 1.22 2.08 0.89
C PHE A 71 1.59 2.05 -0.60
N ILE A 72 2.57 1.23 -0.95
CA ILE A 72 3.04 1.01 -2.31
C ILE A 72 2.72 -0.43 -2.69
N LYS A 73 2.04 -0.60 -3.82
CA LYS A 73 1.77 -1.91 -4.43
C LYS A 73 2.58 -2.06 -5.71
N LYS A 74 3.40 -3.11 -5.75
CA LYS A 74 4.06 -3.62 -6.96
C LYS A 74 3.03 -4.43 -7.76
N ILE A 75 2.88 -4.09 -9.03
CA ILE A 75 2.00 -4.77 -9.99
C ILE A 75 2.85 -5.27 -11.15
N GLU A 76 2.78 -6.56 -11.41
CA GLU A 76 3.45 -7.18 -12.55
C GLU A 76 2.50 -7.21 -13.73
N SER A 77 2.61 -6.21 -14.60
CA SER A 77 1.63 -5.92 -15.66
C SER A 77 1.55 -7.03 -16.72
N ASN A 78 2.57 -7.89 -16.81
CA ASN A 78 2.53 -9.09 -17.65
C ASN A 78 1.57 -10.16 -17.12
N TYR A 79 1.41 -10.27 -15.79
CA TYR A 79 0.51 -11.22 -15.15
C TYR A 79 -0.85 -10.61 -14.83
N TYR A 80 -0.90 -9.28 -14.58
CA TYR A 80 -2.09 -8.55 -14.18
C TYR A 80 -2.32 -7.30 -15.07
N PRO A 81 -2.55 -7.47 -16.39
CA PRO A 81 -2.54 -6.38 -17.37
C PRO A 81 -3.63 -5.33 -17.17
N ASP A 82 -4.71 -5.68 -16.49
CA ASP A 82 -5.85 -4.78 -16.28
C ASP A 82 -5.91 -4.18 -14.88
N GLU A 83 -5.06 -4.61 -13.95
CA GLU A 83 -5.13 -4.16 -12.56
C GLU A 83 -4.89 -2.65 -12.44
N VAL A 84 -3.86 -2.13 -13.13
CA VAL A 84 -3.58 -0.69 -13.18
C VAL A 84 -4.73 0.06 -13.83
N LYS A 85 -5.28 -0.45 -14.94
CA LYS A 85 -6.39 0.20 -15.66
C LYS A 85 -7.63 0.31 -14.78
N ILE A 86 -7.98 -0.78 -14.08
CA ILE A 86 -9.13 -0.82 -13.17
C ILE A 86 -8.92 0.13 -12.00
N ALA A 87 -7.75 0.10 -11.36
CA ALA A 87 -7.44 0.99 -10.23
C ALA A 87 -7.51 2.46 -10.63
N MET A 88 -6.93 2.83 -11.77
CA MET A 88 -6.98 4.20 -12.29
C MET A 88 -8.39 4.63 -12.70
N TYR A 89 -9.15 3.75 -13.34
CA TYR A 89 -10.56 4.00 -13.67
C TYR A 89 -11.37 4.29 -12.40
N LEU A 90 -11.31 3.40 -11.41
CA LEU A 90 -12.03 3.58 -10.14
C LEU A 90 -11.58 4.86 -9.41
N SER A 91 -10.28 5.16 -9.38
CA SER A 91 -9.75 6.39 -8.77
C SER A 91 -10.23 7.66 -9.49
N SER A 92 -10.49 7.59 -10.80
CA SER A 92 -10.96 8.72 -11.61
C SER A 92 -12.43 9.10 -11.37
N ILE A 93 -13.24 8.18 -10.84
CA ILE A 93 -14.66 8.40 -10.60
C ILE A 93 -14.84 9.34 -9.41
N LYS A 94 -15.26 10.58 -9.69
CA LYS A 94 -15.59 11.60 -8.69
C LYS A 94 -17.05 11.48 -8.26
N ASP A 95 -17.34 10.47 -7.44
CA ASP A 95 -18.65 10.25 -6.83
C ASP A 95 -18.44 10.04 -5.32
N ALA A 96 -19.28 10.64 -4.47
CA ALA A 96 -19.18 10.48 -3.01
C ALA A 96 -19.43 9.03 -2.54
N ARG A 97 -20.08 8.24 -3.39
CA ARG A 97 -20.39 6.82 -3.18
C ARG A 97 -19.27 5.89 -3.66
N ASN A 98 -18.26 6.45 -4.31
CA ASN A 98 -17.10 5.67 -4.72
C ASN A 98 -16.17 5.45 -3.53
N HIS A 99 -16.35 4.30 -2.88
CA HIS A 99 -15.53 3.88 -1.73
C HIS A 99 -14.26 3.12 -2.16
N CYS A 100 -13.93 3.09 -3.45
CA CYS A 100 -12.70 2.47 -3.91
C CYS A 100 -11.47 3.23 -3.41
N VAL A 101 -10.40 2.48 -3.16
CA VAL A 101 -9.11 3.04 -2.78
C VAL A 101 -8.61 3.99 -3.86
N LYS A 102 -8.28 5.21 -3.45
CA LYS A 102 -7.74 6.23 -4.36
C LYS A 102 -6.27 5.93 -4.65
N VAL A 103 -5.92 6.02 -5.93
CA VAL A 103 -4.53 6.04 -6.38
C VAL A 103 -4.01 7.46 -6.21
N LEU A 104 -3.00 7.64 -5.37
CA LEU A 104 -2.30 8.91 -5.16
C LEU A 104 -1.30 9.16 -6.28
N GLU A 105 -0.57 8.10 -6.67
CA GLU A 105 0.44 8.16 -7.72
C GLU A 105 0.58 6.80 -8.41
N LEU A 106 0.91 6.84 -9.70
CA LEU A 106 1.26 5.68 -10.52
C LEU A 106 2.59 5.98 -11.22
N PHE A 107 3.56 5.07 -11.11
CA PHE A 107 4.82 5.15 -11.85
C PHE A 107 5.38 3.76 -12.18
N ARG A 108 6.18 3.69 -13.25
CA ARG A 108 6.82 2.47 -13.75
C ARG A 108 8.19 2.29 -13.09
N ASP A 109 8.61 1.05 -12.86
CA ASP A 109 9.96 0.73 -12.38
C ASP A 109 11.04 1.16 -13.40
N GLU A 110 12.15 1.71 -12.91
CA GLU A 110 13.27 2.18 -13.74
C GLU A 110 14.06 1.06 -14.41
N ARG A 111 14.05 -0.16 -13.84
CA ARG A 111 14.85 -1.31 -14.30
C ARG A 111 14.00 -2.37 -14.98
N ASP A 112 12.72 -2.44 -14.67
CA ASP A 112 11.79 -3.46 -15.16
C ASP A 112 10.52 -2.82 -15.74
N ALA A 113 10.47 -2.73 -17.06
CA ALA A 113 9.31 -2.19 -17.77
C ALA A 113 8.05 -3.06 -17.61
N SER A 114 8.08 -4.23 -16.97
CA SER A 114 6.89 -5.02 -16.65
C SER A 114 6.29 -4.72 -15.27
N VAL A 115 6.89 -3.82 -14.49
CA VAL A 115 6.49 -3.54 -13.10
C VAL A 115 5.97 -2.11 -12.93
N ASP A 116 4.68 -1.98 -12.63
CA ASP A 116 4.06 -0.73 -12.21
C ASP A 116 3.98 -0.64 -10.67
N TYR A 117 4.08 0.59 -10.15
CA TYR A 117 3.86 0.91 -8.75
C TYR A 117 2.66 1.82 -8.59
N ILE A 118 1.73 1.40 -7.74
CA ILE A 118 0.60 2.23 -7.31
C ILE A 118 0.83 2.65 -5.87
N VAL A 119 0.81 3.95 -5.63
CA VAL A 119 0.83 4.55 -4.29
C VAL A 119 -0.60 4.85 -3.86
N MET A 120 -0.95 4.43 -2.65
CA MET A 120 -2.27 4.58 -2.06
C MET A 120 -2.18 5.02 -0.59
N PRO A 121 -3.26 5.59 -0.03
CA PRO A 121 -3.32 5.86 1.41
C PRO A 121 -3.17 4.58 2.24
N VAL A 122 -2.70 4.72 3.47
CA VAL A 122 -2.70 3.60 4.42
C VAL A 122 -4.11 3.39 4.98
N TYR A 123 -4.61 2.17 4.85
CA TYR A 123 -5.87 1.74 5.42
C TYR A 123 -5.65 0.71 6.52
N ARG A 124 -6.61 0.61 7.42
CA ARG A 124 -6.71 -0.50 8.38
C ARG A 124 -7.55 -1.63 7.77
N PRO A 125 -7.33 -2.89 8.20
CA PRO A 125 -8.26 -3.96 7.89
C PRO A 125 -9.70 -3.55 8.29
N PHE A 126 -10.67 -3.87 7.43
CA PHE A 126 -12.07 -3.46 7.64
C PHE A 126 -12.69 -4.03 8.92
N ASN A 127 -12.12 -5.12 9.44
CA ASN A 127 -12.53 -5.80 10.66
C ASN A 127 -11.61 -5.48 11.86
N GLN A 128 -10.89 -4.35 11.84
CA GLN A 128 -10.05 -3.94 12.96
C GLN A 128 -10.32 -2.49 13.39
N PRO A 129 -10.91 -2.27 14.59
CA PRO A 129 -11.38 -3.28 15.55
C PRO A 129 -12.53 -4.13 15.00
N ASP A 130 -12.82 -5.26 15.67
CA ASP A 130 -13.94 -6.12 15.30
C ASP A 130 -15.26 -5.35 15.37
N PHE A 131 -16.23 -5.74 14.53
CA PHE A 131 -17.59 -5.23 14.64
C PHE A 131 -18.18 -5.63 16.00
N THR A 132 -18.60 -4.64 16.77
CA THR A 132 -19.20 -4.81 18.10
C THR A 132 -20.73 -4.78 18.05
N THR A 133 -21.32 -4.20 16.99
CA THR A 133 -22.76 -4.10 16.83
C THR A 133 -23.24 -4.57 15.46
N ILE A 134 -24.50 -5.04 15.40
CA ILE A 134 -25.17 -5.34 14.13
C ILE A 134 -25.24 -4.09 13.24
N GLY A 135 -25.39 -2.89 13.84
CA GLY A 135 -25.43 -1.63 13.12
C GLY A 135 -24.15 -1.34 12.33
N GLU A 136 -22.97 -1.64 12.89
CA GLU A 136 -21.69 -1.49 12.20
C GLU A 136 -21.57 -2.45 11.01
N VAL A 137 -22.04 -3.69 11.15
CA VAL A 137 -22.07 -4.67 10.05
C VAL A 137 -23.00 -4.19 8.94
N ILE A 138 -24.21 -3.73 9.28
CA ILE A 138 -25.16 -3.19 8.31
C ILE A 138 -24.57 -1.97 7.58
N ALA A 139 -23.89 -1.07 8.30
CA ALA A 139 -23.23 0.09 7.71
C ALA A 139 -22.11 -0.31 6.74
N PHE A 140 -21.27 -1.27 7.12
CA PHE A 140 -20.22 -1.81 6.26
C PHE A 140 -20.78 -2.44 4.97
N VAL A 141 -21.81 -3.27 5.09
CA VAL A 141 -22.48 -3.89 3.93
C VAL A 141 -23.11 -2.83 3.03
N THR A 142 -23.75 -1.82 3.63
CA THR A 142 -24.41 -0.73 2.89
C THR A 142 -23.39 0.08 2.10
N GLN A 143 -22.25 0.46 2.70
CA GLN A 143 -21.17 1.17 2.02
C GLN A 143 -20.55 0.32 0.90
N THR A 144 -20.35 -0.98 1.15
CA THR A 144 -19.76 -1.91 0.17
C THR A 144 -20.66 -2.10 -1.05
N LEU A 145 -21.99 -2.06 -0.86
CA LEU A 145 -22.99 -2.27 -1.90
C LEU A 145 -23.57 -0.95 -2.44
N GLU A 146 -22.98 0.20 -2.10
CA GLU A 146 -23.47 1.48 -2.55
C GLU A 146 -23.24 1.62 -4.06
N VAL A 147 -24.33 1.61 -4.84
CA VAL A 147 -24.30 1.66 -6.30
C VAL A 147 -25.12 2.83 -6.84
N ARG A 148 -24.77 3.28 -8.05
CA ARG A 148 -25.58 4.22 -8.82
C ARG A 148 -26.85 3.50 -9.30
N TRP A 149 -28.01 3.83 -8.73
CA TRP A 149 -29.27 3.49 -9.39
C TRP A 149 -29.32 4.26 -10.72
N PRO A 150 -29.56 3.61 -11.88
CA PRO A 150 -29.88 4.35 -13.09
C PRO A 150 -31.16 5.14 -12.80
N VAL A 151 -31.12 6.46 -12.94
CA VAL A 151 -32.35 7.26 -12.99
C VAL A 151 -33.09 6.75 -14.22
N ILE A 152 -34.14 5.97 -14.01
CA ILE A 152 -35.11 5.68 -15.06
C ILE A 152 -35.85 7.00 -15.25
N SER A 153 -35.34 7.84 -16.14
CA SER A 153 -36.08 8.98 -16.64
C SER A 153 -37.29 8.41 -17.37
N GLY A 154 -38.45 8.43 -16.69
CA GLY A 154 -39.73 8.12 -17.32
C GLY A 154 -39.92 9.07 -18.49
N SER A 155 -40.07 8.49 -19.68
CA SER A 155 -40.56 9.13 -20.90
C SER A 155 -42.01 9.57 -20.73
#